data_AF-A0A4Q1ET99-F1
#
_entry.id   AF-A0A4Q1ET99-F1
#
_cell.length_a   1.000
_cell.length_b   1.000
_cell.length_c   1.000
_cell.angle_alpha   90.00
_cell.angle_beta   90.00
_cell.angle_gamma   90.00
#
_symmetry.space_group_name_H-M   'P 1'
#
loop_
_entity.id
_entity.type
_entity.pdbx_description
1 polymer ?
#
loop_
_entity_poly.entity_id
_entity_poly.type
_entity_poly.pdbx_seq_one_letter_code
_entity_poly.pdbx_strand_id
1 'polypeptide(L)'
;MIKEVIFRAINWRWYFTSFIALFIGIICWLLILILPISSFVWNFFSAVPFLVIVVSFILGISRMFKKDEFKNGLYQCILSFCMFFIIGGFFAFCPPKSPYKPYNNDIKNPKNAAFSMPLKLFSDNKELVEVTQPDILIYDYLQPGSYKYDVFLNKIEKGKVYLKVYDFNSNRILSEKEIKKQSMREVFNPSDELREFSSDDKDFTVKEGDWGDYYGSKIEVWFQPEDSSRPERKLITKNYIIQGN
;
A
#
# COMPACT_ATOMS: atom_id res chain seq x y z
N MET A 1 41.21 -0.49 13.75
CA MET A 1 40.90 0.78 14.44
C MET A 1 39.42 1.18 14.38
N ILE A 2 38.83 1.62 13.24
CA ILE A 2 37.42 2.09 13.20
C ILE A 2 36.42 1.00 13.64
N LYS A 3 36.56 -0.24 13.17
CA LYS A 3 35.68 -1.37 13.55
C LYS A 3 35.71 -1.68 15.06
N GLU A 4 36.88 -1.61 15.69
CA GLU A 4 37.04 -1.83 17.14
C GLU A 4 36.46 -0.69 17.97
N VAL A 5 36.62 0.55 17.52
CA VAL A 5 36.05 1.73 18.20
C VAL A 5 34.53 1.67 18.15
N ILE A 6 33.94 1.35 16.99
CA ILE A 6 32.49 1.20 16.82
C ILE A 6 31.97 0.03 17.67
N PHE A 7 32.66 -1.12 17.66
CA PHE A 7 32.26 -2.28 18.47
C PHE A 7 32.31 -1.99 19.97
N ARG A 8 33.35 -1.29 20.45
CA ARG A 8 33.43 -0.85 21.85
C ARG A 8 32.37 0.17 22.22
N ALA A 9 32.06 1.12 21.34
CA ALA A 9 31.05 2.14 21.61
C ALA A 9 29.64 1.52 21.68
N ILE A 10 29.29 0.67 20.70
CA ILE A 10 27.98 0.00 20.64
C ILE A 10 27.82 -1.04 21.76
N ASN A 11 28.91 -1.70 22.18
CA ASN A 11 28.85 -2.73 23.21
C ASN A 11 29.42 -2.28 24.56
N TRP A 12 29.43 -0.97 24.85
CA TRP A 12 30.02 -0.42 26.08
C TRP A 12 29.34 -1.00 27.32
N ARG A 13 28.01 -0.83 27.44
CA ARG A 13 27.21 -1.39 28.54
C ARG A 13 26.35 -2.52 28.01
N TRP A 14 26.16 -3.55 28.82
CA TRP A 14 25.38 -4.74 28.46
C TRP A 14 23.93 -4.46 28.06
N TYR A 15 23.35 -3.39 28.57
CA TYR A 15 21.99 -2.98 28.25
C TYR A 15 21.88 -2.04 27.03
N PHE A 16 23.00 -1.49 26.56
CA PHE A 16 22.97 -0.35 25.65
C PHE A 16 22.34 -0.70 24.30
N THR A 17 22.71 -1.84 23.72
CA THR A 17 22.12 -2.33 22.46
C THR A 17 20.65 -2.65 22.58
N SER A 18 20.20 -3.17 23.74
CA SER A 18 18.79 -3.45 24.00
C SER A 18 17.95 -2.17 24.08
N PHE A 19 18.46 -1.09 24.69
CA PHE A 19 17.77 0.20 24.70
C PHE A 19 17.81 0.92 23.35
N ILE A 20 18.90 0.77 22.59
CA ILE A 20 18.94 1.23 21.20
C ILE A 20 17.83 0.55 20.40
N ALA A 21 17.62 -0.76 20.57
CA ALA A 21 16.56 -1.48 19.89
C ALA A 21 15.17 -0.90 20.21
N LEU A 22 14.91 -0.56 21.48
CA LEU A 22 13.67 0.10 21.89
C LEU A 22 13.49 1.45 21.19
N PHE A 23 14.53 2.30 21.21
CA PHE A 23 14.48 3.62 20.59
C PHE A 23 14.29 3.56 19.07
N ILE A 24 15.00 2.63 18.41
CA ILE A 24 14.82 2.33 16.99
C ILE A 24 13.39 1.83 16.74
N GLY A 25 12.85 0.97 17.60
CA GLY A 25 11.45 0.51 17.54
C GLY A 25 10.45 1.67 17.49
N ILE A 26 10.58 2.62 18.42
CA ILE A 26 9.70 3.81 18.48
C ILE A 26 9.88 4.69 17.23
N ILE A 27 11.12 4.94 16.80
CA ILE A 27 11.38 5.73 15.59
C ILE A 27 10.80 5.06 14.36
N CYS A 28 11.04 3.75 14.16
CA CYS A 28 10.51 3.01 13.04
C CYS A 28 8.99 3.07 13.01
N TRP A 29 8.34 2.94 14.16
CA TRP A 29 6.89 3.09 14.28
C TRP A 29 6.40 4.49 13.85
N LEU A 30 7.07 5.56 14.32
CA LEU A 30 6.75 6.93 13.90
C LEU A 30 7.00 7.16 12.40
N LEU A 31 8.07 6.58 11.85
CA LEU A 31 8.39 6.70 10.43
C LEU A 31 7.34 6.01 9.55
N ILE A 32 6.76 4.89 9.99
CA ILE A 32 5.65 4.26 9.27
C ILE A 32 4.45 5.21 9.15
N LEU A 33 4.18 6.04 10.16
CA LEU A 33 3.10 7.02 10.13
C LEU A 33 3.38 8.22 9.22
N ILE A 34 4.64 8.63 9.08
CA ILE A 34 5.03 9.84 8.35
C ILE A 34 5.31 9.56 6.87
N LEU A 35 5.91 8.40 6.58
CA LEU A 35 6.36 8.07 5.23
C LEU A 35 5.21 7.59 4.34
N PRO A 36 5.37 7.69 3.00
CA PRO A 36 4.37 7.17 2.08
C PRO A 36 4.08 5.69 2.34
N ILE A 37 2.79 5.37 2.51
CA ILE A 37 2.30 4.00 2.60
C ILE A 37 2.77 3.25 1.36
N SER A 38 3.70 2.34 1.57
CA SER A 38 4.13 1.37 0.58
C SER A 38 4.49 0.09 1.29
N SER A 39 4.26 -1.05 0.65
CA SER A 39 4.60 -2.36 1.23
C SER A 39 6.08 -2.42 1.63
N PHE A 40 6.96 -1.71 0.92
CA PHE A 40 8.38 -1.61 1.26
C PHE A 40 8.62 -0.89 2.60
N VAL A 41 8.04 0.30 2.79
CA VAL A 41 8.18 1.09 4.03
C VAL A 41 7.67 0.27 5.22
N TRP A 42 6.49 -0.33 5.10
CA TRP A 42 5.91 -1.16 6.15
C TRP A 42 6.79 -2.33 6.54
N ASN A 43 7.23 -3.13 5.57
CA ASN A 43 8.05 -4.31 5.83
C ASN A 43 9.43 -3.93 6.38
N PHE A 44 10.07 -2.90 5.82
CA PHE A 44 11.39 -2.47 6.24
C PHE A 44 11.38 -1.95 7.69
N PHE A 45 10.52 -0.97 7.99
CA PHE A 45 10.48 -0.36 9.32
C PHE A 45 9.88 -1.29 10.38
N SER A 46 9.02 -2.24 10.02
CA SER A 46 8.56 -3.25 10.98
C SER A 46 9.65 -4.28 11.29
N ALA A 47 10.53 -4.62 10.35
CA ALA A 47 11.57 -5.65 10.54
C ALA A 47 12.82 -5.13 11.25
N VAL A 48 13.25 -3.89 10.98
CA VAL A 48 14.50 -3.32 11.50
C VAL A 48 14.65 -3.43 13.03
N PRO A 49 13.65 -3.11 13.87
CA PRO A 49 13.77 -3.23 15.33
C PRO A 49 14.10 -4.66 15.78
N PHE A 50 13.49 -5.67 15.15
CA PHE A 50 13.75 -7.07 15.48
C PHE A 50 15.15 -7.53 15.03
N LEU A 51 15.66 -7.03 13.91
CA LEU A 51 17.04 -7.28 13.50
C LEU A 51 18.04 -6.73 14.54
N VAL A 52 17.79 -5.52 15.08
CA VAL A 52 18.63 -4.94 16.12
C VAL A 52 18.56 -5.75 17.42
N ILE A 53 17.38 -6.29 17.78
CA ILE A 53 17.25 -7.21 18.92
C ILE A 53 18.08 -8.49 18.71
N VAL A 54 18.02 -9.10 17.53
CA VAL A 54 18.81 -10.29 17.20
C VAL A 54 20.31 -9.99 17.33
N VAL A 55 20.77 -8.85 16.81
CA VAL A 55 22.16 -8.40 16.98
C VAL A 55 22.50 -8.23 18.46
N SER A 56 21.62 -7.61 19.25
CA SER A 56 21.81 -7.46 20.70
C SER A 56 21.92 -8.82 21.42
N PHE A 57 21.12 -9.80 21.03
CA PHE A 57 21.17 -11.15 21.58
C PHE A 57 22.49 -11.86 21.24
N ILE A 58 22.94 -11.78 19.98
CA ILE A 58 24.24 -12.34 19.53
C ILE A 58 25.41 -11.67 20.29
N LEU A 59 25.35 -10.35 20.51
CA LEU A 59 26.35 -9.64 21.30
C LEU A 59 26.36 -10.08 22.77
N GLY A 60 25.18 -10.40 23.33
CA GLY A 60 25.05 -11.01 24.66
C GLY A 60 25.74 -12.38 24.73
N ILE A 61 25.48 -13.26 23.76
CA ILE A 61 26.15 -14.56 23.64
C ILE A 61 27.67 -14.37 23.53
N SER A 62 28.13 -13.48 22.65
CA SER A 62 29.55 -13.18 22.49
C SER A 62 30.21 -12.72 23.78
N ARG A 63 29.49 -11.93 24.59
CA ARG A 63 29.95 -11.46 25.89
C ARG A 63 30.05 -12.60 26.92
N MET A 64 29.21 -13.64 26.84
CA MET A 64 29.28 -14.79 27.73
C MET A 64 30.59 -15.60 27.60
N PHE A 65 31.23 -15.58 26.44
CA PHE A 65 32.53 -16.24 26.23
C PHE A 65 33.71 -15.47 26.86
N LYS A 66 33.47 -14.28 27.42
CA LYS A 66 34.49 -13.50 28.13
C LYS A 66 34.39 -13.78 29.63
N LYS A 67 35.50 -14.24 30.23
CA LYS A 67 35.58 -14.75 31.61
C LYS A 67 34.95 -13.84 32.67
N ASP A 68 35.13 -12.53 32.55
CA ASP A 68 34.65 -11.56 33.55
C ASP A 68 33.26 -10.96 33.24
N GLU A 69 32.70 -11.29 32.08
CA GLU A 69 31.48 -10.65 31.56
C GLU A 69 30.30 -11.63 31.41
N PHE A 70 30.43 -12.86 31.89
CA PHE A 70 29.41 -13.90 31.75
C PHE A 70 28.02 -13.43 32.22
N LYS A 71 27.95 -12.85 33.43
CA LYS A 71 26.69 -12.33 34.02
C LYS A 71 26.08 -11.23 33.15
N ASN A 72 26.90 -10.30 32.69
CA ASN A 72 26.48 -9.20 31.83
C ASN A 72 25.95 -9.72 30.47
N GLY A 73 26.60 -10.73 29.90
CA GLY A 73 26.13 -11.40 28.69
C GLY A 73 24.78 -12.08 28.88
N LEU A 74 24.61 -12.80 29.99
CA LEU A 74 23.33 -13.42 30.35
C LEU A 74 22.21 -12.38 30.54
N TYR A 75 22.48 -11.30 31.28
CA TYR A 75 21.51 -10.21 31.47
C TYR A 75 21.14 -9.53 30.15
N GLN A 76 22.09 -9.36 29.24
CA GLN A 76 21.82 -8.81 27.91
C GLN A 76 20.94 -9.73 27.07
N CYS A 77 21.15 -11.05 27.12
CA CYS A 77 20.28 -12.02 26.44
C CYS A 77 18.86 -11.96 26.98
N ILE A 78 18.70 -11.99 28.31
CA ILE A 78 17.38 -11.88 28.97
C ILE A 78 16.71 -10.55 28.62
N LEU A 79 17.44 -9.43 28.70
CA LEU A 79 16.90 -8.11 28.38
C LEU A 79 16.50 -8.01 26.91
N SER A 80 17.30 -8.57 25.99
CA SER A 80 16.97 -8.60 24.56
C SER A 80 15.71 -9.42 24.29
N PHE A 81 15.52 -10.54 25.01
CA PHE A 81 14.29 -11.33 24.96
C PHE A 81 13.10 -10.55 25.51
N CYS A 82 13.23 -9.86 26.65
CA CYS A 82 12.16 -8.98 27.16
C CYS A 82 11.81 -7.87 26.16
N MET A 83 12.80 -7.24 25.55
CA MET A 83 12.58 -6.19 24.54
C MET A 83 11.88 -6.72 23.29
N PHE A 84 12.14 -7.98 22.90
CA PHE A 84 11.40 -8.63 21.81
C PHE A 84 9.89 -8.65 22.08
N PHE A 85 9.45 -9.04 23.28
CA PHE A 85 8.03 -9.04 23.63
C PHE A 85 7.46 -7.64 23.80
N ILE A 86 8.23 -6.68 24.34
CA ILE A 86 7.76 -5.30 24.47
C ILE A 86 7.53 -4.68 23.10
N ILE A 87 8.50 -4.78 22.19
CA ILE A 87 8.38 -4.23 20.83
C ILE A 87 7.33 -5.01 20.04
N GLY A 88 7.33 -6.34 20.11
CA GLY A 88 6.32 -7.17 19.46
C GLY A 88 4.91 -6.86 19.93
N GLY A 89 4.71 -6.74 21.24
CA GLY A 89 3.43 -6.32 21.83
C GLY A 89 3.03 -4.91 21.42
N PHE A 90 3.97 -3.97 21.39
CA PHE A 90 3.69 -2.60 20.92
C PHE A 90 3.22 -2.59 19.47
N PHE A 91 3.89 -3.31 18.56
CA PHE A 91 3.46 -3.41 17.16
C PHE A 91 2.14 -4.18 16.99
N ALA A 92 1.87 -5.18 17.82
CA ALA A 92 0.65 -5.98 17.74
C ALA A 92 -0.59 -5.25 18.29
N PHE A 93 -0.46 -4.56 19.43
CA PHE A 93 -1.58 -3.88 20.10
C PHE A 93 -1.71 -2.41 19.73
N CYS A 94 -0.64 -1.80 19.25
CA CYS A 94 -0.63 -0.44 18.71
C CYS A 94 -0.04 -0.47 17.30
N PRO A 95 -0.64 -1.21 16.34
CA PRO A 95 -0.16 -1.18 14.98
C PRO A 95 -0.24 0.27 14.47
N PRO A 96 0.76 0.73 13.70
CA PRO A 96 0.58 1.96 12.94
C PRO A 96 -0.74 1.81 12.18
N LYS A 97 -1.62 2.80 12.24
CA LYS A 97 -2.89 2.73 11.48
C LYS A 97 -2.69 3.39 10.13
N SER A 98 -3.38 2.87 9.13
CA SER A 98 -3.56 3.56 7.86
C SER A 98 -4.04 5.01 8.13
N PRO A 99 -3.53 6.01 7.39
CA PRO A 99 -3.99 7.39 7.50
C PRO A 99 -5.38 7.57 6.88
N TYR A 100 -5.85 6.59 6.12
CA TYR A 100 -7.24 6.51 5.69
C TYR A 100 -8.10 6.15 6.90
N LYS A 101 -9.34 6.63 6.91
CA LYS A 101 -10.26 6.42 8.03
C LYS A 101 -11.41 5.54 7.56
N PRO A 102 -12.05 4.81 8.49
CA PRO A 102 -13.28 4.12 8.20
C PRO A 102 -14.33 5.08 7.67
N TYR A 103 -15.04 4.66 6.63
CA TYR A 103 -16.08 5.48 6.02
C TYR A 103 -17.37 5.44 6.86
N ASN A 104 -17.68 6.57 7.51
CA ASN A 104 -18.93 6.73 8.27
C ASN A 104 -19.90 7.69 7.57
N ASN A 105 -19.92 7.71 6.23
CA ASN A 105 -20.59 8.74 5.43
C ASN A 105 -20.11 10.18 5.71
N ASP A 106 -18.91 10.32 6.28
CA ASP A 106 -18.35 11.58 6.79
C ASP A 106 -17.13 12.06 5.98
N ILE A 107 -16.86 11.49 4.79
CA ILE A 107 -15.82 11.99 3.90
C ILE A 107 -16.13 13.45 3.58
N LYS A 108 -15.38 14.35 4.22
CA LYS A 108 -15.40 15.76 3.90
C LYS A 108 -14.73 15.91 2.55
N ASN A 109 -15.56 16.14 1.54
CA ASN A 109 -15.16 16.46 0.20
C ASN A 109 -14.84 17.96 0.10
N PRO A 110 -13.57 18.38 0.14
CA PRO A 110 -13.22 19.79 0.17
C PRO A 110 -13.60 20.52 -1.13
N LYS A 111 -13.93 19.79 -2.19
CA LYS A 111 -14.17 20.32 -3.54
C LYS A 111 -15.63 20.18 -4.00
N ASN A 112 -16.55 19.70 -3.15
CA ASN A 112 -17.94 19.39 -3.51
C ASN A 112 -18.09 18.52 -4.79
N ALA A 113 -17.10 17.69 -5.11
CA ALA A 113 -17.16 16.74 -6.23
C ALA A 113 -18.13 15.56 -5.98
N ALA A 114 -18.90 15.16 -6.98
CA ALA A 114 -19.69 13.93 -6.87
C ALA A 114 -18.79 12.69 -6.91
N PHE A 115 -19.15 11.67 -6.12
CA PHE A 115 -18.49 10.36 -6.10
C PHE A 115 -19.50 9.26 -6.38
N SER A 116 -19.10 8.26 -7.17
CA SER A 116 -19.81 7.00 -7.32
C SER A 116 -19.28 5.97 -6.32
N MET A 117 -20.13 5.02 -5.94
CA MET A 117 -19.67 3.80 -5.28
C MET A 117 -19.34 2.75 -6.35
N PRO A 118 -18.36 1.87 -6.14
CA PRO A 118 -18.23 0.64 -6.91
C PRO A 118 -19.55 -0.14 -6.88
N LEU A 119 -19.94 -0.65 -8.03
CA LEU A 119 -21.10 -1.52 -8.17
C LEU A 119 -20.82 -2.88 -7.54
N LYS A 120 -21.87 -3.62 -7.19
CA LYS A 120 -21.72 -4.97 -6.63
C LYS A 120 -21.68 -6.01 -7.74
N LEU A 121 -20.75 -6.96 -7.61
CA LEU A 121 -20.68 -8.15 -8.45
C LEU A 121 -21.24 -9.35 -7.65
N PHE A 122 -22.45 -9.80 -7.96
CA PHE A 122 -23.09 -10.92 -7.25
C PHE A 122 -23.08 -12.17 -8.12
N SER A 123 -22.27 -13.19 -7.77
CA SER A 123 -22.24 -14.51 -8.45
C SER A 123 -22.35 -14.38 -9.99
N ASP A 124 -21.39 -13.66 -10.57
CA ASP A 124 -21.25 -13.36 -12.01
C ASP A 124 -22.33 -12.49 -12.65
N ASN A 125 -23.35 -12.04 -11.91
CA ASN A 125 -24.29 -11.02 -12.36
C ASN A 125 -23.80 -9.62 -11.97
N LYS A 126 -23.54 -8.80 -12.98
CA LYS A 126 -23.27 -7.37 -12.85
C LYS A 126 -24.57 -6.62 -12.57
N GLU A 127 -24.53 -5.64 -11.68
CA GLU A 127 -25.61 -4.67 -11.55
C GLU A 127 -25.82 -3.97 -12.90
N LEU A 128 -27.04 -4.03 -13.43
CA LEU A 128 -27.37 -3.44 -14.73
C LEU A 128 -27.48 -1.92 -14.58
N VAL A 129 -26.53 -1.21 -15.18
CA VAL A 129 -26.52 0.25 -15.24
C VAL A 129 -26.61 0.66 -16.70
N GLU A 130 -27.55 1.54 -17.01
CA GLU A 130 -27.66 2.11 -18.35
C GLU A 130 -26.50 3.09 -18.60
N VAL A 131 -25.72 2.84 -19.66
CA VAL A 131 -24.60 3.69 -20.07
C VAL A 131 -24.89 4.23 -21.47
N THR A 132 -25.09 5.54 -21.57
CA THR A 132 -25.49 6.21 -22.82
C THR A 132 -24.35 6.98 -23.51
N GLN A 133 -23.21 7.11 -22.83
CA GLN A 133 -22.03 7.85 -23.29
C GLN A 133 -20.74 7.19 -22.77
N PRO A 134 -19.54 7.52 -23.28
CA PRO A 134 -18.30 6.99 -22.76
C PRO A 134 -18.18 7.13 -21.24
N ASP A 135 -18.01 6.01 -20.55
CA ASP A 135 -17.93 5.97 -19.10
C ASP A 135 -17.10 4.77 -18.64
N ILE A 136 -16.76 4.78 -17.35
CA ILE A 136 -16.15 3.67 -16.65
C ILE A 136 -17.05 3.25 -15.49
N LEU A 137 -17.27 1.95 -15.37
CA LEU A 137 -17.91 1.32 -14.22
C LEU A 137 -16.87 0.51 -13.45
N ILE A 138 -16.83 0.70 -12.13
CA ILE A 138 -15.97 -0.07 -11.21
C ILE A 138 -16.86 -1.01 -10.41
N TYR A 139 -16.38 -2.23 -10.18
CA TYR A 139 -17.08 -3.25 -9.41
C TYR A 139 -16.22 -3.72 -8.24
N ASP A 140 -16.81 -3.84 -7.05
CA ASP A 140 -16.18 -4.54 -5.93
C ASP A 140 -16.00 -6.02 -6.30
N TYR A 141 -14.83 -6.58 -6.00
CA TYR A 141 -14.50 -7.95 -6.40
C TYR A 141 -13.74 -8.75 -5.34
N LEU A 142 -14.33 -9.86 -4.89
CA LEU A 142 -13.80 -10.90 -3.98
C LEU A 142 -13.27 -10.45 -2.60
N GLN A 143 -12.41 -9.44 -2.55
CA GLN A 143 -11.72 -8.94 -1.37
C GLN A 143 -11.74 -7.41 -1.36
N PRO A 144 -11.82 -6.77 -0.17
CA PRO A 144 -11.65 -5.33 -0.05
C PRO A 144 -10.38 -4.83 -0.78
N GLY A 145 -10.51 -3.73 -1.51
CA GLY A 145 -9.42 -3.15 -2.28
C GLY A 145 -9.10 -3.83 -3.62
N SER A 146 -9.77 -4.94 -3.95
CA SER A 146 -9.76 -5.52 -5.30
C SER A 146 -11.02 -5.14 -6.09
N TYR A 147 -10.81 -4.77 -7.34
CA TYR A 147 -11.86 -4.26 -8.22
C TYR A 147 -11.76 -4.85 -9.62
N LYS A 148 -12.91 -5.00 -10.26
CA LYS A 148 -13.02 -5.13 -11.72
C LYS A 148 -13.51 -3.81 -12.30
N TYR A 149 -13.30 -3.63 -13.60
CA TYR A 149 -13.89 -2.50 -14.29
C TYR A 149 -14.30 -2.85 -15.72
N ASP A 150 -15.32 -2.14 -16.17
CA ASP A 150 -15.71 -2.07 -17.57
C ASP A 150 -15.53 -0.64 -18.06
N VAL A 151 -15.07 -0.50 -19.30
CA VAL A 151 -15.00 0.81 -19.95
C VAL A 151 -15.84 0.80 -21.22
N PHE A 152 -16.64 1.84 -21.37
CA PHE A 152 -17.53 2.04 -22.50
C PHE A 152 -16.94 3.12 -23.38
N LEU A 153 -16.70 2.80 -24.65
CA LEU A 153 -16.07 3.72 -25.61
C LEU A 153 -16.81 3.67 -26.95
N ASN A 154 -17.03 4.84 -27.55
CA ASN A 154 -17.41 4.96 -28.96
C ASN A 154 -16.18 4.70 -29.84
N LYS A 155 -16.08 5.37 -30.98
CA LYS A 155 -15.01 5.21 -31.95
C LYS A 155 -13.62 5.42 -31.32
N ILE A 156 -12.80 4.38 -31.38
CA ILE A 156 -11.43 4.37 -30.88
C ILE A 156 -10.55 3.51 -31.78
N GLU A 157 -9.37 4.04 -32.14
CA GLU A 157 -8.39 3.29 -32.90
C GLU A 157 -7.82 2.11 -32.09
N LYS A 158 -7.13 1.20 -32.79
CA LYS A 158 -6.52 0.04 -32.16
C LYS A 158 -5.41 0.48 -31.19
N GLY A 159 -5.47 -0.04 -29.98
CA GLY A 159 -4.53 0.28 -28.93
C GLY A 159 -4.89 -0.39 -27.61
N LYS A 160 -4.40 0.20 -26.52
CA LYS A 160 -4.64 -0.29 -25.17
C LYS A 160 -5.18 0.78 -24.26
N VAL A 161 -6.03 0.42 -23.32
CA VAL A 161 -6.44 1.27 -22.20
C VAL A 161 -5.90 0.74 -20.90
N TYR A 162 -5.66 1.65 -19.95
CA TYR A 162 -5.30 1.33 -18.58
C TYR A 162 -5.80 2.42 -17.63
N LEU A 163 -5.79 2.12 -16.33
CA LEU A 163 -6.24 3.05 -15.30
C LEU A 163 -5.06 3.74 -14.61
N LYS A 164 -5.28 5.00 -14.23
CA LYS A 164 -4.52 5.68 -13.18
C LYS A 164 -5.50 6.07 -12.08
N VAL A 165 -5.21 5.64 -10.85
CA VAL A 165 -6.04 5.93 -9.68
C VAL A 165 -5.28 6.92 -8.81
N TYR A 166 -5.94 8.00 -8.41
CA TYR A 166 -5.36 9.03 -7.57
C TYR A 166 -6.13 9.17 -6.27
N ASP A 167 -5.42 9.40 -5.17
CA ASP A 167 -6.01 9.98 -3.97
C ASP A 167 -6.66 11.33 -4.33
N PHE A 168 -7.93 11.51 -4.01
CA PHE A 168 -8.67 12.70 -4.44
C PHE A 168 -8.15 13.99 -3.78
N ASN A 169 -7.72 13.89 -2.52
CA ASN A 169 -7.32 15.04 -1.71
C ASN A 169 -5.88 15.45 -2.01
N SER A 170 -4.96 14.49 -2.03
CA SER A 170 -3.53 14.74 -2.22
C SER A 170 -3.10 14.69 -3.69
N ASN A 171 -3.95 14.19 -4.59
CA ASN A 171 -3.64 13.96 -6.00
C ASN A 171 -2.41 13.05 -6.21
N ARG A 172 -2.08 12.23 -5.21
CA ARG A 172 -1.02 11.22 -5.27
C ARG A 172 -1.54 10.01 -6.05
N ILE A 173 -0.74 9.50 -6.98
CA ILE A 173 -1.08 8.27 -7.70
C ILE A 173 -0.98 7.06 -6.76
N LEU A 174 -1.96 6.17 -6.84
CA LEU A 174 -2.10 4.96 -6.02
C LEU A 174 -1.68 3.75 -6.84
N SER A 175 -0.85 2.87 -6.26
CA SER A 175 -0.46 1.57 -6.83
C SER A 175 -0.09 1.63 -8.33
N GLU A 176 0.61 2.69 -8.77
CA GLU A 176 0.75 3.07 -10.18
C GLU A 176 1.18 1.93 -11.10
N LYS A 177 2.25 1.22 -10.74
CA LYS A 177 2.84 0.18 -11.58
C LYS A 177 1.92 -1.03 -11.67
N GLU A 178 1.38 -1.47 -10.54
CA GLU A 178 0.49 -2.61 -10.42
C GLU A 178 -0.83 -2.34 -11.13
N ILE A 179 -1.49 -1.22 -10.85
CA ILE A 179 -2.77 -0.87 -11.48
C ILE A 179 -2.58 -0.69 -12.99
N LYS A 180 -1.54 0.02 -13.48
CA LYS A 180 -1.30 0.14 -14.92
C LYS A 180 -1.16 -1.23 -15.59
N LYS A 181 -0.45 -2.17 -14.95
CA LYS A 181 -0.25 -3.53 -15.47
C LYS A 181 -1.54 -4.37 -15.43
N GLN A 182 -2.24 -4.38 -14.30
CA GLN A 182 -3.42 -5.22 -14.04
C GLN A 182 -4.64 -4.76 -14.85
N SER A 183 -4.83 -3.44 -14.95
CA SER A 183 -5.93 -2.84 -15.70
C SER A 183 -5.68 -2.76 -17.20
N MET A 184 -4.48 -3.07 -17.73
CA MET A 184 -4.23 -2.94 -19.17
C MET A 184 -5.15 -3.86 -20.00
N ARG A 185 -5.79 -3.30 -21.04
CA ARG A 185 -6.69 -4.02 -21.97
C ARG A 185 -6.50 -3.53 -23.40
N GLU A 186 -6.66 -4.42 -24.37
CA GLU A 186 -6.73 -4.03 -25.78
C GLU A 186 -8.13 -3.52 -26.12
N VAL A 187 -8.20 -2.44 -26.89
CA VAL A 187 -9.46 -1.86 -27.35
C VAL A 187 -9.38 -1.52 -28.82
N PHE A 188 -10.51 -1.65 -29.50
CA PHE A 188 -10.73 -1.22 -30.86
C PHE A 188 -12.22 -1.12 -31.14
N ASN A 189 -12.67 0.05 -31.60
CA ASN A 189 -14.04 0.26 -32.03
C ASN A 189 -14.05 1.19 -33.25
N PRO A 190 -14.32 0.68 -34.47
CA PRO A 190 -14.39 1.54 -35.66
C PRO A 190 -15.71 2.33 -35.77
N SER A 191 -16.74 1.95 -35.00
CA SER A 191 -18.08 2.54 -35.03
C SER A 191 -18.23 3.69 -34.02
N ASP A 192 -19.12 4.62 -34.31
CA ASP A 192 -19.54 5.65 -33.34
C ASP A 192 -20.54 5.10 -32.31
N GLU A 193 -20.97 3.84 -32.43
CA GLU A 193 -21.77 3.16 -31.41
C GLU A 193 -20.94 2.88 -30.15
N LEU A 194 -21.56 3.04 -28.99
CA LEU A 194 -20.93 2.77 -27.70
C LEU A 194 -20.70 1.26 -27.55
N ARG A 195 -19.45 0.88 -27.24
CA ARG A 195 -19.06 -0.51 -27.03
C ARG A 195 -18.49 -0.71 -25.64
N GLU A 196 -18.91 -1.77 -24.96
CA GLU A 196 -18.34 -2.23 -23.68
C GLU A 196 -17.04 -3.00 -23.91
N PHE A 197 -16.03 -2.71 -23.10
CA PHE A 197 -14.80 -3.48 -22.97
C PHE A 197 -14.67 -3.95 -21.52
N SER A 198 -15.03 -5.21 -21.29
CA SER A 198 -15.16 -5.78 -19.96
C SER A 198 -13.89 -6.44 -19.44
N SER A 199 -13.80 -6.57 -18.11
CA SER A 199 -12.71 -7.29 -17.43
C SER A 199 -13.14 -8.69 -16.98
N ASP A 200 -13.34 -9.61 -17.93
CA ASP A 200 -13.90 -10.93 -17.59
C ASP A 200 -13.00 -11.69 -16.59
N ASP A 201 -11.67 -11.63 -16.75
CA ASP A 201 -10.73 -12.42 -15.92
C ASP A 201 -9.68 -11.61 -15.14
N LYS A 202 -9.68 -10.28 -15.23
CA LYS A 202 -8.58 -9.47 -14.70
C LYS A 202 -9.09 -8.38 -13.75
N ASP A 203 -8.76 -8.52 -12.49
CA ASP A 203 -8.95 -7.52 -11.44
C ASP A 203 -7.73 -6.60 -11.32
N PHE A 204 -7.90 -5.50 -10.58
CA PHE A 204 -6.80 -4.66 -10.12
C PHE A 204 -6.93 -4.38 -8.64
N THR A 205 -5.80 -4.21 -7.96
CA THR A 205 -5.77 -4.01 -6.50
C THR A 205 -5.22 -2.63 -6.18
N VAL A 206 -5.90 -1.94 -5.28
CA VAL A 206 -5.42 -0.69 -4.68
C VAL A 206 -4.82 -1.05 -3.32
N LYS A 207 -3.50 -0.90 -3.16
CA LYS A 207 -2.76 -1.31 -1.94
C LYS A 207 -2.74 -0.26 -0.84
N GLU A 208 -3.19 0.95 -1.14
CA GLU A 208 -3.20 2.06 -0.20
C GLU A 208 -4.49 2.05 0.62
N GLY A 209 -4.37 1.86 1.94
CA GLY A 209 -5.52 1.74 2.84
C GLY A 209 -5.49 0.42 3.60
N ASP A 210 -6.54 0.19 4.39
CA ASP A 210 -6.81 -1.08 5.06
C ASP A 210 -8.31 -1.40 4.88
N TRP A 211 -8.71 -2.62 5.17
CA TRP A 211 -10.08 -3.06 4.99
C TRP A 211 -11.04 -2.22 5.86
N GLY A 212 -12.03 -1.61 5.21
CA GLY A 212 -12.99 -0.71 5.86
C GLY A 212 -12.61 0.77 5.82
N ASP A 213 -11.37 1.11 5.44
CA ASP A 213 -10.96 2.50 5.22
C ASP A 213 -11.33 2.95 3.80
N TYR A 214 -12.52 3.53 3.63
CA TYR A 214 -12.88 4.11 2.33
C TYR A 214 -12.49 5.59 2.23
N TYR A 215 -12.05 5.96 1.04
CA TYR A 215 -11.62 7.30 0.72
C TYR A 215 -11.97 7.67 -0.73
N GLY A 216 -12.07 8.97 -0.98
CA GLY A 216 -12.32 9.49 -2.31
C GLY A 216 -11.10 9.27 -3.21
N SER A 217 -11.34 8.77 -4.40
CA SER A 217 -10.35 8.61 -5.47
C SER A 217 -10.83 9.25 -6.76
N LYS A 218 -9.86 9.64 -7.60
CA LYS A 218 -10.09 10.05 -8.98
C LYS A 218 -9.50 8.98 -9.88
N ILE A 219 -10.36 8.31 -10.64
CA ILE A 219 -9.97 7.25 -11.57
C ILE A 219 -9.95 7.85 -12.98
N GLU A 220 -8.81 7.69 -13.66
CA GLU A 220 -8.62 8.14 -15.03
C GLU A 220 -8.39 6.95 -15.95
N VAL A 221 -9.12 6.92 -17.08
CA VAL A 221 -8.86 5.97 -18.17
C VAL A 221 -7.89 6.62 -19.15
N TRP A 222 -6.76 5.98 -19.37
CA TRP A 222 -5.74 6.40 -20.30
C TRP A 222 -5.66 5.44 -21.48
N PHE A 223 -5.44 5.98 -22.67
CA PHE A 223 -5.30 5.24 -23.92
C PHE A 223 -3.88 5.36 -24.45
N GLN A 224 -3.32 4.22 -24.83
CA GLN A 224 -2.04 4.04 -25.47
C GLN A 224 -2.29 3.51 -26.90
N PRO A 225 -2.12 4.34 -27.94
CA PRO A 225 -2.26 3.90 -29.33
C PRO A 225 -1.27 2.77 -29.66
N GLU A 226 -1.66 1.88 -30.59
CA GLU A 226 -0.71 0.87 -31.13
C GLU A 226 0.43 1.53 -31.93
N ASP A 227 0.11 2.64 -32.61
CA ASP A 227 1.08 3.48 -33.27
C ASP A 227 1.92 4.27 -32.25
N SER A 228 3.14 3.79 -32.00
CA SER A 228 4.10 4.39 -31.06
C SER A 228 4.49 5.85 -31.35
N SER A 229 4.18 6.39 -32.54
CA SER A 229 4.39 7.80 -32.86
C SER A 229 3.35 8.72 -32.22
N ARG A 230 2.21 8.17 -31.79
CA ARG A 230 1.11 8.93 -31.18
C ARG A 230 1.23 8.91 -29.65
N PRO A 231 1.05 10.05 -28.97
CA PRO A 231 1.16 10.11 -27.52
C PRO A 231 0.00 9.38 -26.83
N GLU A 232 0.26 8.87 -25.63
CA GLU A 232 -0.81 8.43 -24.74
C GLU A 232 -1.72 9.61 -24.38
N ARG A 233 -3.02 9.36 -24.22
CA ARG A 233 -4.01 10.40 -23.91
C ARG A 233 -5.05 9.92 -22.91
N LYS A 234 -5.58 10.84 -22.13
CA LYS A 234 -6.68 10.57 -21.21
C LYS A 234 -8.02 10.54 -21.96
N LEU A 235 -8.87 9.56 -21.67
CA LEU A 235 -10.19 9.41 -22.25
C LEU A 235 -11.30 9.83 -21.27
N ILE A 236 -11.29 9.27 -20.07
CA ILE A 236 -12.37 9.40 -19.09
C ILE A 236 -11.77 9.78 -17.72
N THR A 237 -12.52 10.53 -16.92
CA THR A 237 -12.20 10.78 -15.51
C THR A 237 -13.48 10.68 -14.69
N LYS A 238 -13.48 9.85 -13.65
CA LYS A 238 -14.63 9.67 -12.75
C LYS A 238 -14.14 9.46 -11.33
N ASN A 239 -14.84 10.04 -10.36
CA ASN A 239 -14.47 9.91 -8.96
C ASN A 239 -15.24 8.76 -8.30
N TYR A 240 -14.55 7.98 -7.49
CA TYR A 240 -15.11 6.85 -6.76
C TYR A 240 -14.73 6.88 -5.29
N ILE A 241 -15.62 6.43 -4.42
CA ILE A 241 -15.25 6.06 -3.05
C ILE A 241 -14.75 4.62 -3.10
N ILE A 242 -13.46 4.42 -2.81
CA ILE A 242 -12.80 3.11 -2.83
C ILE A 242 -12.13 2.86 -1.48
N GLN A 243 -11.78 1.62 -1.20
CA GLN A 243 -10.90 1.20 -0.11
C GLN A 243 -9.63 0.52 -0.62
N GLY A 244 -8.65 0.34 0.26
CA GLY A 244 -7.41 -0.39 0.00
C GLY A 244 -7.46 -1.87 0.43
N ASN A 245 -6.41 -2.60 0.06
CA ASN A 245 -6.09 -3.96 0.50
C ASN A 245 -4.75 -3.97 1.23
#